data_AF-A0A0V1D563-F1
#
_entry.id   AF-A0A0V1D563-F1
#
_cell.length_a   1.000
_cell.length_b   1.000
_cell.length_c   1.000
_cell.angle_alpha   90.00
_cell.angle_beta   90.00
_cell.angle_gamma   90.00
#
_symmetry.space_group_name_H-M   'P 1'
#
loop_
_entity.id
_entity.type
_entity.pdbx_description
1 polymer ?
#
loop_
_entity_poly.entity_id
_entity_poly.type
_entity_poly.pdbx_seq_one_letter_code
_entity_poly.pdbx_strand_id
1 'polypeptide(L)'
;LLKQVFNIPTFHVNVVRDLQTVEYCGALKNVVACAAGLVDGLKFGTNTKSAVIRIGFLEMINFIKQFVGEPSMDTFHESCGIADLIATCFSGRNRKVCEAFVNGGRTIEELEKELLGGQKLQGPYTAAQIYVALERRGLVDKYPLITTVHKICSQQWEPKMLIEILCSQK
;
A
#
# COMPACT_ATOMS: atom_id res chain seq x y z
N LEU A 1 -24.71 -18.16 0.47
CA LEU A 1 -25.22 -17.01 -0.31
C LEU A 1 -24.11 -16.27 -1.05
N LEU A 2 -23.23 -15.47 -0.42
CA LEU A 2 -22.23 -14.66 -1.13
C LEU A 2 -21.36 -15.45 -2.13
N LYS A 3 -20.80 -16.60 -1.73
CA LYS A 3 -20.03 -17.46 -2.65
C LYS A 3 -20.85 -17.90 -3.86
N GLN A 4 -22.13 -18.24 -3.69
CA GLN A 4 -22.98 -18.67 -4.81
C GLN A 4 -23.26 -17.54 -5.79
N VAL A 5 -23.34 -16.29 -5.31
CA VAL A 5 -23.60 -15.11 -6.13
C VAL A 5 -22.36 -14.72 -6.94
N PHE A 6 -21.17 -14.78 -6.34
CA PHE A 6 -19.94 -14.26 -6.98
C PHE A 6 -19.08 -15.33 -7.65
N ASN A 7 -19.15 -16.60 -7.25
CA ASN A 7 -18.26 -17.64 -7.77
C ASN A 7 -18.69 -18.14 -9.15
N ILE A 8 -17.89 -17.84 -10.17
CA ILE A 8 -18.08 -18.27 -11.57
C ILE A 8 -16.78 -18.88 -12.13
N PRO A 9 -16.78 -19.59 -13.28
CA PRO A 9 -15.60 -20.32 -13.77
C PRO A 9 -14.32 -19.49 -13.94
N THR A 10 -14.45 -18.18 -14.18
CA THR A 10 -13.33 -17.25 -14.35
C THR A 10 -13.05 -16.39 -13.12
N PHE A 11 -13.87 -16.51 -12.06
CA PHE A 11 -13.74 -15.73 -10.83
C PHE A 11 -14.08 -16.62 -9.63
N HIS A 12 -13.04 -17.26 -9.09
CA HIS A 12 -13.14 -18.17 -7.97
C HIS A 12 -13.16 -17.39 -6.65
N VAL A 13 -14.10 -17.73 -5.78
CA VAL A 13 -14.26 -17.08 -4.47
C VAL A 13 -13.92 -18.05 -3.35
N ASN A 14 -12.89 -17.70 -2.59
CA ASN A 14 -12.61 -18.33 -1.32
C ASN A 14 -13.27 -17.53 -0.18
N VAL A 15 -13.91 -18.23 0.75
CA VAL A 15 -14.62 -17.59 1.87
C VAL A 15 -13.81 -17.81 3.13
N VAL A 16 -13.41 -16.71 3.77
CA VAL A 16 -12.67 -16.72 5.03
C VAL A 16 -13.51 -16.10 6.14
N ARG A 17 -13.25 -16.49 7.38
CA ARG A 17 -13.94 -15.97 8.58
C ARG A 17 -13.28 -14.71 9.14
N ASP A 18 -12.02 -14.49 8.83
CA ASP A 18 -11.22 -13.35 9.29
C ASP A 18 -11.55 -12.09 8.46
N LEU A 19 -12.75 -11.56 8.67
CA LEU A 19 -13.29 -10.42 7.93
C LEU A 19 -12.40 -9.18 8.03
N GLN A 20 -11.90 -8.91 9.23
CA GLN A 20 -11.12 -7.71 9.49
C GLN A 20 -9.79 -7.75 8.73
N THR A 21 -9.04 -8.85 8.81
CA THR A 21 -7.78 -8.97 8.07
C THR A 21 -7.99 -8.83 6.56
N VAL A 22 -9.06 -9.41 6.00
CA VAL A 22 -9.40 -9.26 4.57
C VAL A 22 -9.58 -7.78 4.20
N GLU A 23 -10.39 -7.06 4.98
CA GLU A 23 -10.72 -5.67 4.70
C GLU A 23 -9.50 -4.74 4.83
N TYR A 24 -8.73 -4.90 5.91
CA TYR A 24 -7.53 -4.09 6.12
C TYR A 24 -6.44 -4.38 5.09
N CYS A 25 -6.27 -5.64 4.65
CA CYS A 25 -5.34 -5.96 3.57
C CYS A 25 -5.66 -5.14 2.31
N GLY A 26 -6.94 -5.08 1.92
CA GLY A 26 -7.41 -4.33 0.74
C GLY A 26 -7.12 -2.83 0.80
N ALA A 27 -7.18 -2.23 2.01
CA ALA A 27 -6.87 -0.82 2.21
C ALA A 27 -5.36 -0.57 2.23
N LEU A 28 -4.61 -1.33 3.02
CA LEU A 28 -3.19 -1.09 3.29
C LEU A 28 -2.31 -1.36 2.07
N LYS A 29 -2.66 -2.34 1.22
CA LYS A 29 -1.90 -2.67 0.00
C LYS A 29 -1.75 -1.47 -0.95
N ASN A 30 -2.72 -0.55 -0.95
CA ASN A 30 -2.68 0.65 -1.79
C ASN A 30 -1.58 1.62 -1.36
N VAL A 31 -1.24 1.67 -0.07
CA VAL A 31 -0.11 2.47 0.44
C VAL A 31 1.21 1.86 -0.01
N VAL A 32 1.36 0.54 0.08
CA VAL A 32 2.55 -0.16 -0.41
C VAL A 32 2.70 0.00 -1.92
N ALA A 33 1.59 0.00 -2.67
CA ALA A 33 1.61 0.26 -4.11
C ALA A 33 2.05 1.69 -4.46
N CYS A 34 1.76 2.69 -3.62
CA CYS A 34 2.34 4.02 -3.77
C CYS A 34 3.87 3.97 -3.64
N ALA A 35 4.40 3.29 -2.62
CA ALA A 35 5.84 3.10 -2.47
C ALA A 35 6.46 2.38 -3.67
N ALA A 36 5.82 1.33 -4.20
CA ALA A 36 6.27 0.65 -5.40
C ALA A 36 6.30 1.58 -6.63
N GLY A 37 5.32 2.49 -6.76
CA GLY A 37 5.32 3.53 -7.79
C GLY A 37 6.45 4.53 -7.62
N LEU A 38 6.74 4.98 -6.39
CA LEU A 38 7.87 5.86 -6.11
C LEU A 38 9.21 5.21 -6.52
N VAL A 39 9.39 3.91 -6.24
CA VAL A 39 10.57 3.14 -6.69
C VAL A 39 10.69 3.15 -8.22
N ASP A 40 9.58 2.94 -8.93
CA ASP A 40 9.55 2.99 -10.40
C ASP A 40 9.88 4.38 -10.95
N GLY A 41 9.33 5.43 -10.33
CA GLY A 41 9.60 6.81 -10.71
C GLY A 41 11.07 7.19 -10.52
N LEU A 42 11.67 6.70 -9.43
CA LEU A 42 13.10 6.85 -9.12
C LEU A 42 14.02 5.96 -9.97
N LYS A 43 13.47 5.17 -10.90
CA LYS A 43 14.21 4.29 -11.83
C LYS A 43 15.02 3.19 -11.15
N PHE A 44 14.60 2.75 -9.96
CA PHE A 44 15.15 1.55 -9.34
C PHE A 44 14.56 0.27 -9.94
N GLY A 45 15.35 -0.80 -9.89
CA GLY A 45 14.97 -2.09 -10.46
C GLY A 45 14.01 -2.91 -9.60
N THR A 46 13.67 -4.09 -10.12
CA THR A 46 12.74 -5.04 -9.50
C THR A 46 13.17 -5.50 -8.11
N ASN A 47 14.47 -5.62 -7.81
CA ASN A 47 14.95 -6.02 -6.48
C ASN A 47 14.57 -5.01 -5.40
N THR A 48 14.73 -3.71 -5.67
CA THR A 48 14.33 -2.64 -4.73
C THR A 48 12.82 -2.64 -4.54
N LYS A 49 12.05 -2.83 -5.62
CA LYS A 49 10.59 -2.95 -5.55
C LYS A 49 10.18 -4.15 -4.71
N SER A 50 10.81 -5.30 -4.88
CA SER A 50 10.56 -6.51 -4.07
C SER A 50 10.86 -6.27 -2.60
N ALA A 51 11.91 -5.53 -2.26
CA ALA A 51 12.22 -5.14 -0.89
C ALA A 51 11.11 -4.26 -0.28
N VAL A 52 10.61 -3.27 -1.04
CA VAL A 52 9.46 -2.43 -0.63
C VAL A 52 8.21 -3.27 -0.40
N ILE A 53 7.90 -4.19 -1.31
CA ILE A 53 6.72 -5.08 -1.17
C ILE A 53 6.85 -5.93 0.10
N ARG A 54 8.04 -6.50 0.36
CA ARG A 54 8.29 -7.31 1.56
C ARG A 54 8.11 -6.49 2.84
N ILE A 55 8.74 -5.31 2.92
CA ILE A 55 8.64 -4.43 4.10
C ILE A 55 7.19 -3.97 4.30
N GLY A 56 6.52 -3.56 3.23
CA GLY A 56 5.12 -3.16 3.28
C GLY A 56 4.19 -4.28 3.73
N PHE A 57 4.43 -5.52 3.28
CA PHE A 57 3.69 -6.68 3.74
C PHE A 57 3.87 -6.94 5.25
N LEU A 58 5.09 -6.79 5.77
CA LEU A 58 5.35 -6.91 7.22
C LEU A 58 4.69 -5.78 8.02
N GLU A 59 4.74 -4.53 7.52
CA GLU A 59 4.01 -3.42 8.15
C GLU A 59 2.50 -3.63 8.12
N MET A 60 1.95 -4.21 7.06
CA MET A 60 0.52 -4.58 6.99
C MET A 60 0.14 -5.57 8.09
N ILE A 61 0.91 -6.65 8.24
CA ILE A 61 0.69 -7.67 9.28
C ILE A 61 0.77 -7.03 10.66
N ASN A 62 1.84 -6.27 10.92
CA ASN A 62 2.06 -5.63 12.20
C ASN A 62 0.97 -4.59 12.52
N PHE A 63 0.51 -3.85 11.53
CA PHE A 63 -0.55 -2.84 11.71
C PHE A 63 -1.86 -3.51 12.12
N ILE A 64 -2.27 -4.56 11.40
CA ILE A 64 -3.49 -5.31 11.74
C ILE A 64 -3.36 -5.91 13.14
N LYS A 65 -2.21 -6.53 13.45
CA LYS A 65 -1.92 -7.06 14.78
C LYS A 65 -2.03 -6.02 15.89
N GLN A 66 -1.53 -4.81 15.64
CA GLN A 66 -1.44 -3.75 16.64
C GLN A 66 -2.76 -2.97 16.85
N PHE A 67 -3.57 -2.84 15.80
CA PHE A 67 -4.74 -1.94 15.81
C PHE A 67 -6.08 -2.67 15.75
N VAL A 68 -6.10 -3.94 15.34
CA VAL A 68 -7.33 -4.66 15.00
C VAL A 68 -7.53 -5.89 15.89
N GLY A 69 -6.55 -6.80 15.92
CA GLY A 69 -6.64 -8.06 16.68
C GLY A 69 -5.53 -9.02 16.27
N GLU A 70 -5.57 -10.28 16.68
CA GLU A 70 -4.59 -11.29 16.24
C GLU A 70 -5.03 -11.88 14.88
N PRO A 71 -4.39 -11.52 13.76
CA PRO A 71 -4.83 -11.98 12.44
C PRO A 71 -4.40 -13.43 12.20
N SER A 72 -5.15 -14.17 11.38
CA SER A 72 -4.67 -15.46 10.89
C SER A 72 -3.64 -15.25 9.79
N MET A 73 -2.46 -15.85 9.93
CA MET A 73 -1.44 -15.83 8.88
C MET A 73 -1.93 -16.45 7.57
N ASP A 74 -2.85 -17.42 7.65
CA ASP A 74 -3.46 -18.02 6.46
C ASP A 74 -4.22 -16.97 5.64
N THR A 75 -4.89 -16.02 6.28
CA THR A 75 -5.63 -14.94 5.60
C THR A 75 -4.71 -14.03 4.78
N PHE A 76 -3.46 -13.84 5.19
CA PHE A 76 -2.50 -13.07 4.40
C PHE A 76 -1.98 -13.83 3.16
N HIS A 77 -2.05 -15.16 3.18
CA HIS A 77 -1.74 -16.01 2.02
C HIS A 77 -2.90 -16.14 1.04
N GLU A 78 -4.11 -15.75 1.45
CA GLU A 78 -5.27 -15.67 0.56
C GLU A 78 -5.15 -14.52 -0.45
N SER A 79 -6.05 -14.52 -1.44
CA SER A 79 -6.01 -13.54 -2.54
C SER A 79 -6.05 -12.09 -2.06
N CYS A 80 -6.72 -11.78 -0.94
CA CYS A 80 -6.81 -10.43 -0.39
C CYS A 80 -5.48 -9.90 0.16
N GLY A 81 -4.56 -10.79 0.54
CA GLY A 81 -3.27 -10.44 1.12
C GLY A 81 -2.19 -10.32 0.05
N ILE A 82 -1.31 -11.32 -0.02
CA ILE A 82 -0.10 -11.26 -0.85
C ILE A 82 -0.39 -11.13 -2.35
N ALA A 83 -1.40 -11.82 -2.88
CA ALA A 83 -1.68 -11.82 -4.32
C ALA A 83 -2.16 -10.44 -4.80
N ASP A 84 -3.11 -9.84 -4.09
CA ASP A 84 -3.62 -8.50 -4.42
C ASP A 84 -2.57 -7.40 -4.17
N LEU A 85 -1.75 -7.55 -3.13
CA LEU A 85 -0.60 -6.68 -2.90
C LEU A 85 0.35 -6.68 -4.11
N ILE A 86 0.77 -7.86 -4.56
CA ILE A 86 1.67 -7.99 -5.72
C ILE A 86 1.02 -7.38 -6.96
N ALA A 87 -0.20 -7.80 -7.32
CA ALA A 87 -0.88 -7.30 -8.51
C ALA A 87 -0.99 -5.77 -8.53
N THR A 88 -1.32 -5.17 -7.37
CA THR A 88 -1.46 -3.72 -7.23
C THR A 88 -0.11 -2.99 -7.32
N CYS A 89 0.96 -3.55 -6.76
CA CYS A 89 2.31 -2.96 -6.84
C CYS A 89 2.91 -3.01 -8.26
N PHE A 90 2.47 -3.93 -9.12
CA PHE A 90 2.95 -4.02 -10.51
C PHE A 90 2.06 -3.30 -11.53
N SER A 91 0.76 -3.18 -11.29
CA SER A 91 -0.20 -2.70 -12.31
C SER A 91 -1.25 -1.70 -11.81
N GLY A 92 -1.27 -1.39 -10.51
CA GLY A 92 -2.31 -0.57 -9.90
C GLY A 92 -2.22 0.92 -10.21
N ARG A 93 -3.35 1.62 -10.06
CA ARG A 93 -3.46 3.08 -10.21
C ARG A 93 -2.57 3.84 -9.23
N ASN A 94 -2.47 3.37 -7.98
CA ASN A 94 -1.57 3.91 -6.95
C ASN A 94 -0.11 3.91 -7.43
N ARG A 95 0.35 2.77 -7.98
CA ARG A 95 1.69 2.65 -8.57
C ARG A 95 1.88 3.62 -9.74
N LYS A 96 0.94 3.66 -10.69
CA LYS A 96 1.01 4.54 -11.88
C LYS A 96 1.10 6.03 -11.51
N VAL A 97 0.27 6.50 -10.59
CA VAL A 97 0.26 7.92 -10.21
C VAL A 97 1.50 8.29 -9.41
N CYS A 98 1.90 7.45 -8.44
CA CYS A 98 3.10 7.71 -7.66
C CYS A 98 4.40 7.60 -8.46
N GLU A 99 4.44 6.78 -9.51
CA GLU A 99 5.55 6.80 -10.49
C GLU A 99 5.64 8.16 -11.19
N ALA A 100 4.53 8.68 -11.69
CA ALA A 100 4.50 9.98 -12.36
C ALA A 100 4.83 11.14 -11.40
N PHE A 101 4.45 11.02 -10.12
CA PHE A 101 4.71 12.02 -9.08
C PHE A 101 6.20 12.29 -8.86
N VAL A 102 7.07 11.29 -9.03
CA VAL A 102 8.52 11.45 -8.84
C VAL A 102 9.13 12.47 -9.81
N ASN A 103 8.54 12.65 -10.99
CA ASN A 103 9.05 13.61 -11.97
C ASN A 103 8.89 15.08 -11.53
N GLY A 104 8.25 15.32 -10.37
CA GLY A 104 8.13 16.63 -9.76
C GLY A 104 7.13 17.56 -10.45
N GLY A 105 6.90 18.72 -9.81
CA GLY A 105 6.14 19.83 -10.39
C GLY A 105 4.61 19.65 -10.41
N ARG A 106 4.08 18.55 -9.88
CA ARG A 106 2.63 18.28 -9.82
C ARG A 106 2.24 17.61 -8.51
N THR A 107 1.06 17.94 -8.04
CA THR A 107 0.42 17.32 -6.88
C THR A 107 -0.19 15.96 -7.23
N ILE A 108 -0.47 15.14 -6.22
CA ILE A 108 -1.20 13.88 -6.41
C ILE A 108 -2.58 14.14 -7.01
N GLU A 109 -3.25 15.20 -6.59
CA GLU A 109 -4.58 15.60 -7.06
C GLU A 109 -4.59 15.97 -8.55
N GLU A 110 -3.55 16.65 -9.03
CA GLU A 110 -3.41 16.98 -10.45
C GLU A 110 -3.16 15.72 -11.29
N LEU A 111 -2.27 14.85 -10.84
CA LEU A 111 -1.98 13.58 -11.52
C LEU A 111 -3.17 12.62 -11.49
N GLU A 112 -3.96 12.62 -10.41
CA GLU A 112 -5.20 11.85 -10.32
C GLU A 112 -6.18 12.28 -11.41
N LYS A 113 -6.42 13.59 -11.56
CA LYS A 113 -7.33 14.14 -12.57
C LYS A 113 -6.88 13.82 -13.99
N GLU A 114 -5.59 13.92 -14.26
CA GLU A 114 -5.04 13.65 -15.58
C GLU A 114 -5.04 12.16 -15.93
N LEU A 115 -4.56 11.31 -15.02
CA LEU A 115 -4.18 9.94 -15.37
C LEU A 115 -5.30 8.91 -15.17
N LEU A 116 -6.34 9.26 -14.41
CA LEU A 116 -7.35 8.31 -13.93
C LEU A 116 -8.78 8.54 -14.46
N GLY A 117 -9.01 9.56 -15.29
CA GLY A 117 -10.31 9.76 -15.94
C GLY A 117 -11.50 9.85 -14.98
N GLY A 118 -11.31 10.52 -13.84
CA GLY A 118 -12.34 10.71 -12.81
C GLY A 118 -12.33 9.66 -11.68
N GLN A 119 -11.50 8.61 -11.75
CA GLN A 119 -11.33 7.67 -10.65
C GLN A 119 -10.45 8.24 -9.53
N LYS A 120 -10.71 7.85 -8.29
CA LYS A 120 -9.99 8.31 -7.10
C LYS A 120 -8.81 7.43 -6.71
N LEU A 121 -7.74 8.07 -6.23
CA LEU A 121 -6.57 7.41 -5.68
C LEU A 121 -6.74 7.21 -4.16
N GLN A 122 -6.67 5.95 -3.72
CA GLN A 122 -6.92 5.61 -2.32
C GLN A 122 -5.63 5.60 -1.47
N GLY A 123 -4.49 5.26 -2.06
CA GLY A 123 -3.24 5.04 -1.33
C GLY A 123 -2.79 6.24 -0.49
N PRO A 124 -2.64 7.46 -1.05
CA PRO A 124 -2.21 8.63 -0.30
C PRO A 124 -3.19 9.03 0.82
N TYR A 125 -4.49 8.92 0.54
CA TYR A 125 -5.53 9.16 1.55
C TYR A 125 -5.44 8.15 2.70
N THR A 126 -5.34 6.85 2.39
CA THR A 126 -5.17 5.78 3.39
C THR A 126 -3.91 5.99 4.22
N ALA A 127 -2.79 6.37 3.59
CA ALA A 127 -1.54 6.65 4.28
C ALA A 127 -1.68 7.82 5.28
N ALA A 128 -2.40 8.88 4.91
CA ALA A 128 -2.68 10.00 5.81
C ALA A 128 -3.54 9.60 7.01
N GLN A 129 -4.59 8.79 6.81
CA GLN A 129 -5.42 8.30 7.91
C GLN A 129 -4.63 7.41 8.88
N ILE A 130 -3.78 6.53 8.35
CA ILE A 130 -2.92 5.68 9.16
C ILE A 130 -1.91 6.52 9.93
N TYR A 131 -1.25 7.49 9.28
CA TYR A 131 -0.28 8.36 9.94
C TYR A 131 -0.89 9.07 11.16
N VAL A 132 -2.11 9.61 11.05
CA VAL A 132 -2.82 10.23 12.18
C VAL A 132 -3.04 9.22 13.33
N ALA A 133 -3.41 7.98 13.02
CA ALA A 133 -3.59 6.94 14.03
C ALA A 133 -2.27 6.54 14.71
N LEU A 134 -1.18 6.48 13.95
CA LEU A 134 0.17 6.19 14.45
C LEU A 134 0.68 7.31 15.35
N GLU A 135 0.53 8.57 14.93
CA GLU A 135 0.98 9.76 15.65
C GLU A 135 0.31 9.86 17.02
N ARG A 136 -1.02 9.67 17.07
CA ARG A 136 -1.78 9.67 18.33
C ARG A 136 -1.34 8.59 19.33
N ARG A 137 -0.71 7.51 18.87
CA ARG A 137 -0.21 6.41 19.71
C ARG A 137 1.31 6.44 19.90
N GLY A 138 2.02 7.42 19.34
CA GLY A 138 3.49 7.45 19.37
C GLY A 138 4.14 6.26 18.67
N LEU A 139 3.53 5.75 17.60
CA LEU A 139 3.98 4.54 16.88
C LEU A 139 4.56 4.82 15.49
N VAL A 140 4.73 6.09 15.10
CA VAL A 140 5.20 6.50 13.76
C VAL A 140 6.50 5.79 13.37
N ASP A 141 7.47 5.72 14.27
CA ASP A 141 8.79 5.11 14.02
C ASP A 141 8.73 3.59 13.78
N LYS A 142 7.64 2.92 14.18
CA LYS A 142 7.46 1.48 13.95
C LYS A 142 6.93 1.15 12.55
N TYR A 143 6.45 2.16 11.80
CA TYR A 143 5.88 2.00 10.46
C TYR A 143 6.51 3.01 9.49
N PRO A 144 7.83 2.92 9.26
CA PRO A 144 8.53 3.93 8.48
C PRO A 144 8.16 3.92 7.00
N LEU A 145 7.78 2.80 6.40
CA LEU A 145 7.33 2.77 5.00
C LEU A 145 6.02 3.54 4.83
N ILE A 146 4.98 3.21 5.61
CA ILE A 146 3.69 3.92 5.54
C ILE A 146 3.86 5.40 5.84
N THR A 147 4.64 5.73 6.87
CA THR A 147 4.94 7.13 7.25
C THR A 147 5.59 7.87 6.09
N THR A 148 6.56 7.26 5.43
CA THR A 148 7.30 7.88 4.33
C THR A 148 6.45 8.11 3.11
N VAL A 149 5.59 7.14 2.77
CA VAL A 149 4.60 7.32 1.69
C VAL A 149 3.71 8.53 2.01
N HIS A 150 3.23 8.66 3.24
CA HIS A 150 2.44 9.83 3.63
C HIS A 150 3.24 11.14 3.50
N LYS A 151 4.46 11.21 4.04
CA LYS A 151 5.30 12.42 4.00
C LYS A 151 5.68 12.83 2.58
N ILE A 152 5.94 11.86 1.69
CA ILE A 152 6.26 12.13 0.28
C ILE A 152 4.99 12.60 -0.47
N CYS A 153 3.87 11.88 -0.34
CA CYS A 153 2.64 12.26 -1.04
C CYS A 153 2.04 13.58 -0.56
N SER A 154 2.34 14.00 0.67
CA SER A 154 2.00 15.33 1.22
C SER A 154 3.05 16.41 0.95
N GLN A 155 4.07 16.11 0.12
CA GLN A 155 5.16 17.02 -0.26
C GLN A 155 5.97 17.57 0.93
N GLN A 156 5.98 16.85 2.05
CA GLN A 156 6.83 17.18 3.19
C GLN A 156 8.25 16.66 2.96
N TRP A 157 8.38 15.50 2.30
CA TRP A 157 9.66 14.84 2.00
C TRP A 157 9.83 14.58 0.51
N GLU A 158 11.09 14.59 0.05
CA GLU A 158 11.46 14.24 -1.31
C GLU A 158 11.33 12.73 -1.57
N PRO A 159 10.97 12.28 -2.80
CA PRO A 159 10.84 10.86 -3.12
C PRO A 159 12.06 10.00 -2.76
N LYS A 160 13.28 10.56 -2.87
CA LYS A 160 14.54 9.87 -2.52
C LYS A 160 14.61 9.38 -1.07
N MET A 161 13.86 9.99 -0.15
CA MET A 161 13.81 9.59 1.26
C MET A 161 13.31 8.15 1.44
N LEU A 162 12.54 7.62 0.48
CA LEU A 162 12.10 6.23 0.49
C LEU A 162 13.29 5.25 0.54
N ILE A 163 14.40 5.59 -0.12
CA ILE A 163 15.58 4.70 -0.21
C ILE A 163 16.37 4.67 1.09
N GLU A 164 16.47 5.82 1.77
CA GLU A 164 17.19 5.91 3.06
C GLU A 164 16.59 4.95 4.09
N ILE A 165 15.26 4.81 4.07
CA ILE A 165 14.55 3.93 5.00
C ILE A 165 14.75 2.46 4.67
N LEU A 166 14.81 2.09 3.38
CA LEU A 166 15.15 0.72 2.97
C LEU A 166 16.53 0.30 3.46
N CYS A 167 17.48 1.23 3.55
CA CYS A 167 18.83 0.96 4.05
C CYS A 167 18.92 0.90 5.58
N SER A 168 18.01 1.57 6.30
CA SER A 168 17.97 1.62 7.77
C SER A 168 17.28 0.41 8.42
N GLN A 169 16.43 -0.29 7.67
CA GLN A 169 15.69 -1.49 8.09
C GLN A 169 16.60 -2.73 8.03
N LYS A 170 17.55 -2.85 8.97
CA LYS A 170 18.35 -4.08 9.19
C LYS A 170 17.65 -5.04 10.14
#